data_AF-Q4DSW1-F1
#
_entry.id   AF-Q4DSW1-F1
#
_cell.length_a   1.000
_cell.length_b   1.000
_cell.length_c   1.000
_cell.angle_alpha   90.00
_cell.angle_beta   90.00
_cell.angle_gamma   90.00
#
_symmetry.space_group_name_H-M   'P 1'
#
loop_
_entity.id
_entity.type
_entity.pdbx_description
1 polymer ?
#
loop_
_entity_poly.entity_id
_entity_poly.type
_entity_poly.pdbx_seq_one_letter_code
_entity_poly.pdbx_strand_id
1 'polypeptide(L)'
;MRPDYMGFMFLTSAVVSFNAGIWQIFRRSEKKRLLENHKNIMKPALKELPASDKTVDEFEFLPVQLEGVLDNEGSVLVGPRSIPSYKGGATHEESKGGFLVMTPFEIAGTKQFVMINRGWVPIDAGKHRTLLAQYIGEGFALTTVRGIFRREEYLSASLFWGKNVLNEGPAAADLSWLALRPWNMALDYYKRRWGTNNVDARVSQHGLHHYYVEMLEDYTGDDQRIVRGHAWPWRRSTEEVTYVHLMPIVHTMYVLFWFSVTIGSLYGMGRCYQRQKELFALRRHMTAQSTLLEKKRQEEARAYMEAVQEVERMKKLGTASTARIPAQQPASK
;
A
#
# COMPACT_ATOMS: atom_id res chain seq x y z
N MET A 1 6.70 -25.07 -23.03
CA MET A 1 5.61 -24.08 -22.92
C MET A 1 5.52 -23.27 -24.20
N ARG A 2 4.34 -22.77 -24.57
CA ARG A 2 4.22 -21.92 -25.75
C ARG A 2 4.94 -20.57 -25.49
N PRO A 3 5.68 -20.01 -26.47
CA PRO A 3 6.52 -18.83 -26.25
C PRO A 3 5.72 -17.54 -26.00
N ASP A 4 4.45 -17.49 -26.39
CA ASP A 4 3.48 -16.44 -26.01
C ASP A 4 3.25 -16.39 -24.50
N TYR A 5 2.96 -17.52 -23.87
CA TYR A 5 2.71 -17.59 -22.43
C TYR A 5 3.94 -17.18 -21.62
N MET A 6 5.12 -17.69 -22.00
CA MET A 6 6.38 -17.31 -21.36
C MET A 6 6.69 -15.83 -21.54
N GLY A 7 6.47 -15.27 -22.74
CA GLY A 7 6.64 -13.85 -23.01
C GLY A 7 5.75 -12.98 -22.12
N PHE A 8 4.49 -13.39 -21.92
CA PHE A 8 3.57 -12.69 -21.03
C PHE A 8 4.02 -12.76 -19.56
N MET A 9 4.44 -13.93 -19.07
CA MET A 9 4.95 -14.08 -17.70
C MET A 9 6.21 -13.23 -17.45
N PHE A 10 7.12 -13.18 -18.43
CA PHE A 10 8.30 -12.31 -18.33
C PHE A 10 7.93 -10.83 -18.36
N LEU A 11 6.96 -10.43 -19.18
CA LEU A 11 6.47 -9.04 -19.20
C LEU A 11 5.84 -8.65 -17.87
N THR A 12 4.95 -9.47 -17.32
CA THR A 12 4.30 -9.19 -16.02
C THR A 12 5.34 -9.11 -14.90
N SER A 13 6.28 -10.06 -14.86
CA SER A 13 7.42 -10.03 -13.93
C SER A 13 8.24 -8.74 -14.05
N ALA A 14 8.56 -8.32 -15.28
CA ALA A 14 9.31 -7.08 -15.53
C ALA A 14 8.56 -5.85 -15.02
N VAL A 15 7.26 -5.74 -15.30
CA VAL A 15 6.44 -4.60 -14.85
C VAL A 15 6.33 -4.56 -13.33
N VAL A 16 6.05 -5.69 -12.68
CA VAL A 16 5.92 -5.76 -11.21
C VAL A 16 7.25 -5.45 -10.53
N SER A 17 8.35 -6.07 -10.97
CA SER A 17 9.67 -5.84 -10.39
C SER A 17 10.16 -4.41 -10.62
N PHE A 18 9.86 -3.80 -11.76
CA PHE A 18 10.21 -2.40 -12.01
C PHE A 18 9.49 -1.44 -11.07
N ASN A 19 8.18 -1.61 -10.87
CA ASN A 19 7.41 -0.81 -9.93
C ASN A 19 7.88 -1.02 -8.48
N ALA A 20 8.21 -2.27 -8.11
CA ALA A 20 8.82 -2.56 -6.82
C ALA A 20 10.17 -1.83 -6.65
N GLY A 21 11.01 -1.81 -7.68
CA GLY A 21 12.27 -1.06 -7.71
C GLY A 21 12.08 0.43 -7.48
N ILE A 22 11.15 1.07 -8.22
CA ILE A 22 10.79 2.48 -8.03
C ILE A 22 10.30 2.74 -6.61
N TRP A 23 9.40 1.91 -6.09
CA TRP A 23 8.89 2.04 -4.73
C TRP A 23 10.03 1.99 -3.70
N GLN A 24 11.02 1.10 -3.87
CA GLN A 24 12.18 1.04 -2.98
C GLN A 24 13.05 2.31 -3.01
N ILE A 25 13.13 3.02 -4.15
CA ILE A 25 13.81 4.32 -4.23
C ILE A 25 13.09 5.35 -3.35
N PHE A 26 11.77 5.46 -3.48
CA PHE A 26 10.97 6.37 -2.65
C PHE A 26 11.08 6.00 -1.17
N ARG A 27 10.92 4.72 -0.81
CA ARG A 27 11.09 4.24 0.57
C ARG A 27 12.46 4.57 1.14
N ARG A 28 13.53 4.41 0.36
CA ARG A 28 14.88 4.82 0.76
C ARG A 28 14.95 6.31 1.06
N SER A 29 14.38 7.16 0.20
CA SER A 29 14.38 8.62 0.42
C SER A 29 13.63 9.00 1.71
N GLU A 30 12.49 8.35 1.97
CA GLU A 30 11.74 8.55 3.21
C GLU A 30 12.52 8.15 4.45
N LYS A 31 13.22 7.00 4.40
CA LYS A 31 14.05 6.53 5.52
C LYS A 31 15.26 7.43 5.77
N LYS A 32 15.86 7.99 4.72
CA LYS A 32 16.93 8.98 4.87
C LYS A 32 16.44 10.27 5.53
N ARG A 33 15.30 10.81 5.06
CA ARG A 33 14.68 11.99 5.68
C ARG A 33 14.34 11.71 7.15
N LEU A 34 13.78 10.53 7.44
CA LEU A 34 13.45 10.13 8.81
C LEU A 34 14.69 10.15 9.73
N LEU A 35 15.81 9.58 9.27
CA LEU A 35 17.07 9.60 10.01
C LEU A 35 17.63 11.01 10.20
N GLU A 36 17.45 11.90 9.21
CA GLU A 36 17.83 13.31 9.35
C GLU A 36 16.97 13.99 10.43
N ASN A 37 15.65 13.74 10.41
CA ASN A 37 14.73 14.28 11.40
C ASN A 37 15.03 13.74 12.81
N HIS A 38 15.49 12.49 12.97
CA HIS A 38 15.90 11.95 14.27
C HIS A 38 17.04 12.76 14.92
N LYS A 39 17.89 13.45 14.14
CA LYS A 39 18.92 14.34 14.70
C LYS A 39 18.33 15.51 15.48
N ASN A 40 17.06 15.87 15.24
CA ASN A 40 16.38 16.92 15.98
C ASN A 40 16.23 16.60 17.47
N ILE A 41 16.29 15.32 17.88
CA ILE A 41 16.22 14.93 19.30
C ILE A 41 17.36 15.52 20.12
N MET A 42 18.51 15.75 19.49
CA MET A 42 19.68 16.34 20.16
C MET A 42 19.60 17.85 20.32
N LYS A 43 18.61 18.51 19.70
CA LYS A 43 18.42 19.96 19.80
C LYS A 43 17.74 20.33 21.13
N PRO A 44 17.89 21.58 21.60
CA PRO A 44 17.23 22.03 22.83
C PRO A 44 15.70 21.97 22.71
N ALA A 45 15.03 21.72 23.83
CA ALA A 45 13.58 21.65 23.89
C ALA A 45 12.93 23.00 23.60
N LEU A 46 11.92 23.01 22.73
CA LEU A 46 11.08 24.19 22.53
C LEU A 46 10.13 24.38 23.70
N LYS A 47 9.92 25.65 24.07
CA LYS A 47 8.97 26.05 25.12
C LYS A 47 7.67 26.62 24.57
N GLU A 48 7.62 26.87 23.27
CA GLU A 48 6.47 27.44 22.57
C GLU A 48 6.16 26.58 21.34
N LEU A 49 4.90 26.61 20.90
CA LEU A 49 4.49 25.88 19.71
C LEU A 49 5.03 26.57 18.44
N PRO A 50 5.48 25.79 17.43
CA PRO A 50 5.83 26.35 16.15
C PRO A 50 4.61 26.97 15.46
N ALA A 51 4.79 28.15 14.85
CA ALA A 51 3.70 28.96 14.29
C ALA A 51 3.05 28.40 13.01
N SER A 52 3.68 27.44 12.33
CA SER A 52 3.21 26.92 11.04
C SER A 52 3.31 25.41 10.95
N ASP A 53 2.20 24.77 10.58
CA ASP A 53 2.16 23.33 10.30
C ASP A 53 2.95 22.97 9.02
N LYS A 54 3.23 23.95 8.15
CA LYS A 54 3.98 23.69 6.90
C LYS A 54 5.42 23.24 7.16
N THR A 55 5.95 23.47 8.36
CA THR A 55 7.29 23.08 8.77
C THR A 55 7.32 21.84 9.67
N VAL A 56 6.21 21.09 9.78
CA VAL A 56 6.15 19.84 10.60
C VAL A 56 7.28 18.87 10.27
N ASP A 57 7.67 18.78 9.00
CA ASP A 57 8.80 17.94 8.58
C ASP A 57 10.15 18.42 9.13
N GLU A 58 10.32 19.71 9.43
CA GLU A 58 11.56 20.32 9.93
C GLU A 58 11.72 20.16 11.44
N PHE A 59 10.61 20.21 12.20
CA PHE A 59 10.62 20.07 13.66
C PHE A 59 10.16 18.70 14.16
N GLU A 60 9.86 17.74 13.28
CA GLU A 60 9.60 16.35 13.69
C GLU A 60 10.75 15.85 14.59
N PHE A 61 10.41 15.17 15.68
CA PHE A 61 11.33 14.69 16.73
C PHE A 61 12.04 15.76 17.56
N LEU A 62 11.74 17.03 17.36
CA LEU A 62 12.28 18.08 18.22
C LEU A 62 11.69 17.94 19.63
N PRO A 63 12.52 17.98 20.69
CA PRO A 63 12.03 17.95 22.05
C PRO A 63 11.19 19.19 22.37
N VAL A 64 10.20 19.02 23.25
CA VAL A 64 9.31 20.10 23.68
C VAL A 64 9.05 19.97 25.18
N GLN A 65 9.03 21.11 25.85
CA GLN A 65 8.64 21.25 27.25
C GLN A 65 7.59 22.35 27.38
N LEU A 66 6.34 21.96 27.63
CA LEU A 66 5.22 22.88 27.73
C LEU A 66 4.60 22.80 29.14
N GLU A 67 4.24 23.94 29.70
CA GLU A 67 3.50 24.01 30.96
C GLU A 67 2.03 24.31 30.66
N GLY A 68 1.11 23.66 31.39
CA GLY A 68 -0.30 23.77 31.07
C GLY A 68 -1.17 22.75 31.80
N VAL A 69 -2.36 22.54 31.24
CA VAL A 69 -3.40 21.71 31.84
C VAL A 69 -3.79 20.60 30.88
N LEU A 70 -3.67 19.36 31.33
CA LEU A 70 -4.20 18.19 30.64
C LEU A 70 -5.66 18.00 31.00
N ASP A 71 -6.52 17.95 29.98
CA ASP A 71 -7.92 17.57 30.16
C ASP A 71 -8.08 16.06 29.91
N ASN A 72 -8.02 15.28 30.99
CA ASN A 72 -8.24 13.83 30.94
C ASN A 72 -9.68 13.48 30.58
N GLU A 73 -10.61 14.42 30.70
CA GLU A 73 -12.01 14.17 30.34
C GLU A 73 -12.22 14.12 28.83
N GLY A 74 -11.43 14.92 28.11
CA GLY A 74 -11.39 14.98 26.65
C GLY A 74 -10.55 13.88 25.98
N SER A 75 -9.89 13.00 26.74
CA SER A 75 -9.01 11.96 26.20
C SER A 75 -9.74 10.99 25.25
N VAL A 76 -9.05 10.63 24.17
CA VAL A 76 -9.51 9.70 23.13
C VAL A 76 -8.59 8.48 23.10
N LEU A 77 -9.18 7.30 22.97
CA LEU A 77 -8.46 6.04 22.81
C LEU A 77 -8.30 5.70 21.33
N VAL A 78 -7.08 5.34 20.91
CA VAL A 78 -6.74 4.98 19.53
C VAL A 78 -6.19 3.57 19.50
N GLY A 79 -6.89 2.64 18.85
CA GLY A 79 -6.50 1.23 18.83
C GLY A 79 -7.47 0.31 18.09
N PRO A 80 -7.21 -1.01 18.07
CA PRO A 80 -6.22 -1.70 18.89
C PRO A 80 -4.79 -1.51 18.38
N ARG A 81 -3.86 -1.23 19.30
CA ARG A 81 -2.41 -1.15 19.06
C ARG A 81 -1.69 -2.19 19.91
N SER A 82 -0.65 -2.80 19.37
CA SER A 82 0.28 -3.62 20.16
C SER A 82 1.04 -2.72 21.15
N ILE A 83 1.60 -3.35 22.19
CA ILE A 83 2.52 -2.65 23.09
C ILE A 83 3.66 -2.04 22.28
N PRO A 84 4.03 -0.79 22.56
CA PRO A 84 4.97 -0.05 21.73
C PRO A 84 6.45 -0.45 21.98
N SER A 85 6.75 -1.72 22.25
CA SER A 85 8.14 -2.18 22.39
C SER A 85 8.65 -2.88 21.13
N TYR A 86 9.88 -2.57 20.72
CA TYR A 86 10.54 -3.26 19.61
C TYR A 86 11.10 -4.63 20.05
N LYS A 87 11.32 -4.83 21.35
CA LYS A 87 11.69 -6.13 21.92
C LYS A 87 10.47 -7.01 21.71
N GLY A 88 10.41 -7.73 20.59
CA GLY A 88 9.25 -8.46 20.07
C GLY A 88 8.69 -9.60 20.93
N GLY A 89 8.83 -9.55 22.25
CA GLY A 89 8.11 -10.37 23.19
C GLY A 89 6.93 -9.59 23.76
N ALA A 90 5.82 -9.54 23.02
CA ALA A 90 4.54 -9.39 23.71
C ALA A 90 4.38 -10.66 24.55
N THR A 91 4.55 -10.57 25.85
CA THR A 91 4.18 -11.67 26.74
C THR A 91 2.68 -11.97 26.59
N HIS A 92 2.23 -13.16 26.99
CA HIS A 92 0.87 -13.64 26.70
C HIS A 92 -0.26 -12.65 27.09
N GLU A 93 -0.09 -11.85 28.15
CA GLU A 93 -1.09 -10.83 28.55
C GLU A 93 -1.07 -9.59 27.64
N GLU A 94 0.10 -9.24 27.12
CA GLU A 94 0.37 -8.09 26.25
C GLU A 94 -0.08 -8.34 24.80
N SER A 95 -0.22 -9.62 24.42
CA SER A 95 -0.70 -10.05 23.11
C SER A 95 -2.14 -9.65 22.79
N LYS A 96 -2.93 -9.26 23.81
CA LYS A 96 -4.33 -8.86 23.65
C LYS A 96 -4.51 -7.50 22.97
N GLY A 97 -3.43 -6.74 22.80
CA GLY A 97 -3.49 -5.37 22.30
C GLY A 97 -4.01 -4.39 23.35
N GLY A 98 -4.08 -3.12 22.97
CA GLY A 98 -4.52 -2.03 23.84
C GLY A 98 -4.71 -0.74 23.05
N PHE A 99 -4.66 0.40 23.73
CA PHE A 99 -4.99 1.69 23.14
C PHE A 99 -3.89 2.71 23.43
N LEU A 100 -3.61 3.59 22.47
CA LEU A 100 -2.89 4.82 22.74
C LEU A 100 -3.86 5.86 23.27
N VAL A 101 -3.46 6.59 24.30
CA VAL A 101 -4.28 7.65 24.90
C VAL A 101 -3.84 9.00 24.36
N MET A 102 -4.73 9.63 23.60
CA MET A 102 -4.55 10.99 23.09
C MET A 102 -5.34 11.97 23.95
N THR A 103 -4.66 12.92 24.59
CA THR A 103 -5.27 13.85 25.55
C THR A 103 -5.07 15.29 25.09
N PRO A 104 -6.12 16.12 25.06
CA PRO A 104 -5.97 17.54 24.76
C PRO A 104 -5.25 18.27 25.90
N PHE A 105 -4.30 19.12 25.54
CA PHE A 105 -3.50 19.90 26.48
C PHE A 105 -3.62 21.39 26.19
N GLU A 106 -4.09 22.14 27.19
CA GLU A 106 -4.16 23.59 27.14
C GLU A 106 -2.84 24.19 27.62
N ILE A 107 -2.17 24.96 26.76
CA ILE A 107 -0.90 25.60 27.07
C ILE A 107 -1.14 26.84 27.92
N ALA A 108 -0.36 26.96 29.00
CA ALA A 108 -0.40 28.11 29.88
C ALA A 108 -0.02 29.41 29.11
N GLY A 109 -0.80 30.48 29.33
CA GLY A 109 -0.54 31.80 28.75
C GLY A 109 -1.13 32.02 27.35
N THR A 110 -1.13 31.03 26.46
CA THR A 110 -1.67 31.18 25.09
C THR A 110 -3.09 30.67 24.91
N LYS A 111 -3.58 29.79 25.82
CA LYS A 111 -4.84 29.04 25.67
C LYS A 111 -4.91 28.20 24.39
N GLN A 112 -3.76 27.93 23.76
CA GLN A 112 -3.69 27.06 22.61
C GLN A 112 -3.77 25.60 23.05
N PHE A 113 -4.32 24.76 22.19
CA PHE A 113 -4.44 23.34 22.47
C PHE A 113 -3.54 22.52 21.54
N VAL A 114 -2.88 21.53 22.13
CA VAL A 114 -2.14 20.51 21.38
C VAL A 114 -2.57 19.13 21.86
N MET A 115 -2.68 18.18 20.94
CA MET A 115 -2.96 16.80 21.30
C MET A 115 -1.69 16.13 21.80
N ILE A 116 -1.79 15.41 22.92
CA ILE A 116 -0.67 14.73 23.56
C ILE A 116 -0.92 13.23 23.57
N ASN A 117 0.01 12.48 22.99
CA ASN A 117 0.10 11.04 23.18
C ASN A 117 0.73 10.78 24.55
N ARG A 118 -0.10 10.37 25.52
CA ARG A 118 0.29 10.07 26.90
C ARG A 118 1.00 8.73 27.04
N GLY A 119 0.79 7.82 26.08
CA GLY A 119 1.29 6.45 26.08
C GLY A 119 0.19 5.42 25.83
N TRP A 120 0.56 4.16 25.98
CA TRP A 120 -0.26 2.97 25.75
C TRP A 120 -0.88 2.47 27.06
N VAL A 121 -2.14 2.01 26.97
CA VAL A 121 -2.90 1.38 28.06
C VAL A 121 -3.44 0.03 27.60
N PRO A 122 -3.61 -0.95 28.51
CA PRO A 122 -4.10 -2.28 28.15
C PRO A 122 -5.55 -2.22 27.68
N ILE A 123 -5.98 -3.23 26.91
CA ILE A 123 -7.35 -3.30 26.36
C ILE A 123 -8.44 -3.17 27.43
N ASP A 124 -8.18 -3.63 28.67
CA ASP A 124 -9.12 -3.51 29.79
C ASP A 124 -9.42 -2.06 30.17
N ALA A 125 -8.48 -1.14 29.97
CA ALA A 125 -8.68 0.30 30.21
C ALA A 125 -9.77 0.90 29.32
N GLY A 126 -10.00 0.32 28.13
CA GLY A 126 -11.00 0.79 27.18
C GLY A 126 -12.43 0.33 27.48
N LYS A 127 -12.65 -0.57 28.45
CA LYS A 127 -13.99 -1.12 28.74
C LYS A 127 -14.93 -0.08 29.34
N HIS A 128 -14.45 0.68 30.32
CA HIS A 128 -15.22 1.73 31.00
C HIS A 128 -14.31 2.92 31.32
N ARG A 129 -14.88 4.12 31.30
CA ARG A 129 -14.14 5.36 31.61
C ARG A 129 -13.51 5.37 32.99
N THR A 130 -14.16 4.75 33.98
CA THR A 130 -13.63 4.60 35.35
C THR A 130 -12.36 3.74 35.39
N LEU A 131 -12.21 2.76 34.49
CA LEU A 131 -10.97 1.99 34.36
C LEU A 131 -9.88 2.83 33.69
N LEU A 132 -10.21 3.56 32.62
CA LEU A 132 -9.26 4.49 31.99
C LEU A 132 -8.71 5.51 33.00
N ALA A 133 -9.59 6.07 33.84
CA ALA A 133 -9.24 7.01 34.90
C ALA A 133 -8.20 6.46 35.90
N GLN A 134 -8.16 5.15 36.14
CA GLN A 134 -7.13 4.54 37.00
C GLN A 134 -5.73 4.67 36.38
N TYR A 135 -5.63 4.64 35.05
CA TYR A 135 -4.36 4.70 34.32
C TYR A 135 -3.91 6.15 34.07
N ILE A 136 -4.83 7.06 33.78
CA ILE A 136 -4.48 8.45 33.35
C ILE A 136 -4.83 9.51 34.40
N GLY A 137 -5.75 9.23 35.31
CA GLY A 137 -6.33 10.20 36.24
C GLY A 137 -7.70 10.71 35.79
N GLU A 138 -8.27 11.60 36.61
CA GLU A 138 -9.57 12.24 36.38
C GLU A 138 -9.42 13.76 36.31
N GLY A 139 -10.34 14.41 35.61
CA GLY A 139 -10.42 15.86 35.52
C GLY A 139 -9.21 16.52 34.88
N PHE A 140 -8.96 17.75 35.32
CA PHE A 140 -7.91 18.62 34.81
C PHE A 140 -6.63 18.49 35.65
N ALA A 141 -5.52 18.14 35.02
CA ALA A 141 -4.23 17.98 35.69
C ALA A 141 -3.24 19.06 35.22
N LEU A 142 -2.82 19.93 36.15
CA LEU A 142 -1.72 20.87 35.92
C LEU A 142 -0.41 20.09 35.88
N THR A 143 0.29 20.14 34.76
CA THR A 143 1.56 19.41 34.60
C THR A 143 2.47 20.09 33.59
N THR A 144 3.75 19.78 33.71
CA THR A 144 4.75 20.09 32.69
C THR A 144 4.86 18.89 31.75
N VAL A 145 4.47 19.07 30.50
CA VAL A 145 4.59 18.04 29.48
C VAL A 145 5.99 18.10 28.90
N ARG A 146 6.69 16.97 28.93
CA ARG A 146 7.96 16.76 28.23
C ARG A 146 7.82 15.64 27.23
N GLY A 147 8.22 15.90 26.00
CA GLY A 147 8.07 14.95 24.92
C GLY A 147 8.74 15.42 23.64
N ILE A 148 8.32 14.83 22.53
CA ILE A 148 8.80 15.17 21.19
C ILE A 148 7.63 15.51 20.27
N PHE A 149 7.86 16.37 19.29
CA PHE A 149 6.89 16.58 18.23
C PHE A 149 6.80 15.39 17.28
N ARG A 150 5.58 15.03 16.93
CA ARG A 150 5.26 13.94 16.00
C ARG A 150 4.25 14.44 14.97
N ARG A 151 4.49 14.11 13.71
CA ARG A 151 3.55 14.38 12.62
C ARG A 151 2.33 13.45 12.72
N GLU A 152 1.17 13.96 12.34
CA GLU A 152 -0.05 13.18 12.13
C GLU A 152 0.16 11.97 11.19
N GLU A 153 -0.52 10.86 11.50
CA GLU A 153 -0.44 9.66 10.67
C GLU A 153 -1.37 9.77 9.45
N TYR A 154 -0.88 9.34 8.29
CA TYR A 154 -1.63 9.31 7.04
C TYR A 154 -1.85 7.88 6.59
N LEU A 155 -3.11 7.52 6.32
CA LEU A 155 -3.45 6.21 5.76
C LEU A 155 -3.22 6.27 4.25
N SER A 156 -2.04 5.83 3.83
CA SER A 156 -1.73 5.63 2.42
C SER A 156 -2.43 4.36 1.93
N ALA A 157 -3.71 4.44 1.59
CA ALA A 157 -4.45 3.29 1.02
C ALA A 157 -4.20 3.10 -0.48
N SER A 158 -3.61 4.09 -1.16
CA SER A 158 -3.46 4.10 -2.60
C SER A 158 -2.02 3.80 -3.03
N LEU A 159 -1.86 2.79 -3.90
CA LEU A 159 -0.59 2.51 -4.57
C LEU A 159 -0.18 3.63 -5.54
N PHE A 160 -1.18 4.30 -6.12
CA PHE A 160 -1.01 5.28 -7.20
C PHE A 160 -1.08 6.74 -6.72
N TRP A 161 -1.93 7.00 -5.73
CA TRP A 161 -2.05 8.33 -5.13
C TRP A 161 -1.07 8.38 -3.96
N GLY A 162 -0.24 9.42 -3.94
CA GLY A 162 0.72 9.65 -2.86
C GLY A 162 0.03 9.94 -1.53
N LYS A 163 0.79 10.49 -0.59
CA LYS A 163 0.26 10.88 0.73
C LYS A 163 -0.92 11.82 0.56
N ASN A 164 -2.08 11.42 1.06
CA ASN A 164 -3.25 12.28 1.11
C ASN A 164 -3.16 13.16 2.35
N VAL A 165 -2.83 14.44 2.16
CA VAL A 165 -2.63 15.42 3.24
C VAL A 165 -3.89 15.65 4.07
N LEU A 166 -5.07 15.52 3.46
CA LEU A 166 -6.34 15.63 4.19
C LEU A 166 -6.85 14.25 4.64
N ASN A 167 -6.22 13.17 4.15
CA ASN A 167 -6.67 11.79 4.31
C ASN A 167 -8.15 11.63 3.90
N GLU A 168 -8.55 12.39 2.88
CA GLU A 168 -9.90 12.38 2.31
C GLU A 168 -10.04 11.27 1.28
N GLY A 169 -10.78 10.24 1.61
CA GLY A 169 -11.17 9.17 0.71
C GLY A 169 -12.07 8.20 1.46
N PRO A 170 -13.00 7.50 0.78
CA PRO A 170 -13.94 6.60 1.46
C PRO A 170 -13.21 5.59 2.36
N ALA A 171 -12.13 4.99 1.85
CA ALA A 171 -11.30 4.06 2.64
C ALA A 171 -10.56 4.73 3.82
N ALA A 172 -10.13 5.98 3.67
CA ALA A 172 -9.39 6.68 4.72
C ALA A 172 -10.33 7.23 5.82
N ALA A 173 -11.54 7.65 5.45
CA ALA A 173 -12.58 8.09 6.37
C ALA A 173 -13.06 6.94 7.26
N ASP A 174 -13.36 5.78 6.67
CA ASP A 174 -13.83 4.60 7.41
C ASP A 174 -12.75 3.99 8.32
N LEU A 175 -11.48 4.23 8.00
CA LEU A 175 -10.32 3.73 8.73
C LEU A 175 -9.66 4.80 9.61
N SER A 176 -10.26 5.98 9.79
CA SER A 176 -9.63 7.08 10.53
C SER A 176 -9.25 6.70 11.97
N TRP A 177 -9.98 5.75 12.56
CA TRP A 177 -9.73 5.20 13.90
C TRP A 177 -8.41 4.40 14.01
N LEU A 178 -7.82 3.99 12.88
CA LEU A 178 -6.52 3.33 12.83
C LEU A 178 -5.35 4.32 12.89
N ALA A 179 -5.56 5.61 12.63
CA ALA A 179 -4.50 6.60 12.53
C ALA A 179 -4.55 7.64 13.65
N LEU A 180 -3.39 8.07 14.13
CA LEU A 180 -3.30 9.21 15.04
C LEU A 180 -3.56 10.50 14.28
N ARG A 181 -4.78 11.03 14.42
CA ARG A 181 -5.28 12.22 13.72
C ARG A 181 -5.54 13.41 14.65
N PRO A 182 -4.49 14.11 15.14
CA PRO A 182 -4.66 15.21 16.10
C PRO A 182 -5.59 16.32 15.61
N TRP A 183 -5.59 16.63 14.31
CA TRP A 183 -6.49 17.62 13.72
C TRP A 183 -7.96 17.26 13.97
N ASN A 184 -8.36 16.03 13.64
CA ASN A 184 -9.73 15.58 13.83
C ASN A 184 -10.08 15.39 15.32
N MET A 185 -9.13 14.91 16.13
CA MET A 185 -9.33 14.69 17.56
C MET A 185 -9.55 16.00 18.30
N ALA A 186 -8.74 17.03 18.02
CA ALA A 186 -8.89 18.35 18.61
C ALA A 186 -10.18 19.03 18.15
N LEU A 187 -10.52 18.93 16.86
CA LEU A 187 -11.77 19.46 16.33
C LEU A 187 -13.00 18.83 17.00
N ASP A 188 -13.00 17.51 17.19
CA ASP A 188 -14.07 16.80 17.87
C ASP A 188 -14.13 17.16 19.36
N TYR A 189 -12.98 17.31 20.01
CA TYR A 189 -12.90 17.82 21.38
C TYR A 189 -13.51 19.22 21.51
N TYR A 190 -13.22 20.16 20.60
CA TYR A 190 -13.80 21.50 20.62
C TYR A 190 -15.32 21.48 20.48
N LYS A 191 -15.82 20.64 19.57
CA LYS A 191 -17.27 20.44 19.39
C LYS A 191 -17.93 19.86 20.63
N ARG A 192 -17.29 18.91 21.30
CA ARG A 192 -17.79 18.30 22.55
C ARG A 192 -17.74 19.29 23.73
N ARG A 193 -16.69 20.10 23.82
CA ARG A 193 -16.44 21.01 24.96
C ARG A 193 -17.28 22.29 24.90
N TRP A 194 -17.42 22.90 23.72
CA TRP A 194 -18.08 24.19 23.55
C TRP A 194 -19.30 24.17 22.61
N GLY A 195 -19.65 23.00 22.07
CA GLY A 195 -20.72 22.84 21.11
C GLY A 195 -20.28 23.02 19.65
N THR A 196 -21.20 22.74 18.73
CA THR A 196 -20.95 22.78 17.27
C THR A 196 -21.05 24.17 16.66
N ASN A 197 -21.46 25.18 17.43
CA ASN A 197 -21.61 26.55 16.96
C ASN A 197 -20.27 27.29 17.03
N ASN A 198 -19.96 28.13 16.03
CA ASN A 198 -18.76 28.97 15.98
C ASN A 198 -17.42 28.19 16.05
N VAL A 199 -17.38 26.96 15.52
CA VAL A 199 -16.16 26.12 15.54
C VAL A 199 -14.97 26.83 14.91
N ASP A 200 -15.16 27.57 13.82
CA ASP A 200 -14.07 28.31 13.13
C ASP A 200 -13.45 29.39 14.02
N ALA A 201 -14.25 30.08 14.82
CA ALA A 201 -13.76 31.05 15.79
C ALA A 201 -12.96 30.37 16.90
N ARG A 202 -13.37 29.15 17.31
CA ARG A 202 -12.63 28.36 18.31
C ARG A 202 -11.32 27.81 17.76
N VAL A 203 -11.32 27.34 16.51
CA VAL A 203 -10.12 26.92 15.80
C VAL A 203 -9.14 28.09 15.67
N SER A 204 -9.63 29.29 15.37
CA SER A 204 -8.80 30.51 15.31
C SER A 204 -8.25 30.92 16.69
N GLN A 205 -9.02 30.70 17.76
CA GLN A 205 -8.65 31.07 19.13
C GLN A 205 -7.66 30.07 19.76
N HIS A 206 -7.91 28.77 19.62
CA HIS A 206 -7.17 27.70 20.29
C HIS A 206 -6.10 27.06 19.41
N GLY A 207 -6.14 27.29 18.09
CA GLY A 207 -5.28 26.63 17.13
C GLY A 207 -5.75 25.22 16.80
N LEU A 208 -5.28 24.72 15.65
CA LEU A 208 -5.49 23.35 15.21
C LEU A 208 -4.26 22.91 14.43
N HIS A 209 -3.75 21.72 14.76
CA HIS A 209 -2.41 21.31 14.35
C HIS A 209 -2.41 19.92 13.71
N HIS A 210 -1.65 19.76 12.63
CA HIS A 210 -1.33 18.48 11.99
C HIS A 210 -0.16 17.71 12.65
N TYR A 211 0.12 18.04 13.92
CA TYR A 211 1.12 17.38 14.74
C TYR A 211 0.59 17.19 16.16
N TYR A 212 1.22 16.28 16.87
CA TYR A 212 0.94 16.00 18.28
C TYR A 212 2.25 15.90 19.04
N VAL A 213 2.19 15.99 20.36
CA VAL A 213 3.34 15.78 21.23
C VAL A 213 3.27 14.37 21.78
N GLU A 214 4.36 13.62 21.68
CA GLU A 214 4.47 12.29 22.28
C GLU A 214 5.34 12.35 23.54
N MET A 215 4.77 11.95 24.68
CA MET A 215 5.51 11.84 25.93
C MET A 215 6.37 10.59 25.91
N LEU A 216 7.63 10.73 26.33
CA LEU A 216 8.60 9.63 26.34
C LEU A 216 8.92 9.16 27.76
N GLU A 217 9.41 7.93 27.87
CA GLU A 217 9.82 7.32 29.14
C GLU A 217 11.03 8.05 29.78
N ASP A 218 11.92 8.59 28.96
CA ASP A 218 13.12 9.29 29.46
C ASP A 218 12.79 10.59 30.20
N TYR A 219 11.56 11.09 30.06
CA TYR A 219 11.05 12.29 30.73
C TYR A 219 10.02 11.98 31.82
N THR A 220 10.10 10.80 32.43
CA THR A 220 9.16 10.31 33.44
C THR A 220 9.24 11.05 34.78
N GLY A 221 8.09 11.12 35.47
CA GLY A 221 8.01 11.59 36.87
C GLY A 221 6.67 12.23 37.26
N ASP A 222 6.05 12.99 36.36
CA ASP A 222 5.04 13.96 36.82
C ASP A 222 3.60 13.41 36.84
N ASP A 223 3.27 12.48 35.94
CA ASP A 223 1.88 12.17 35.60
C ASP A 223 1.55 10.68 35.46
N GLN A 224 2.55 9.80 35.58
CA GLN A 224 2.35 8.36 35.53
C GLN A 224 1.79 7.82 36.85
N ARG A 225 0.89 6.84 36.75
CA ARG A 225 0.24 6.19 37.88
C ARG A 225 0.68 4.75 38.00
N ILE A 226 0.97 4.30 39.22
CA ILE A 226 1.34 2.91 39.48
C ILE A 226 0.05 2.09 39.62
N VAL A 227 -0.21 1.22 38.65
CA VAL A 227 -1.34 0.27 38.67
C VAL A 227 -0.78 -1.13 38.48
N ARG A 228 -1.10 -2.02 39.43
CA ARG A 228 -0.57 -3.40 39.47
C ARG A 228 0.97 -3.47 39.42
N GLY A 229 1.65 -2.54 40.08
CA GLY A 229 3.12 -2.51 40.17
C GLY A 229 3.85 -1.92 38.96
N HIS A 230 3.14 -1.52 37.91
CA HIS A 230 3.73 -0.88 36.72
C HIS A 230 3.28 0.57 36.58
N ALA A 231 4.14 1.41 36.03
CA ALA A 231 3.83 2.81 35.72
C ALA A 231 3.04 2.90 34.41
N TRP A 232 1.91 3.59 34.47
CA TRP A 232 1.01 3.79 33.34
C TRP A 232 0.76 5.28 33.09
N PRO A 233 0.45 5.69 31.84
CA PRO A 233 0.51 4.89 30.61
C PRO A 233 1.95 4.51 30.23
N TRP A 234 2.09 3.39 29.51
CA TRP A 234 3.40 2.93 29.03
C TRP A 234 3.86 3.82 27.87
N ARG A 235 5.02 4.46 28.03
CA ARG A 235 5.65 5.32 27.02
C ARG A 235 6.80 4.61 26.34
N ARG A 236 7.11 5.05 25.12
CA ARG A 236 8.33 4.64 24.43
C ARG A 236 9.53 5.40 24.99
N SER A 237 10.69 4.75 25.05
CA SER A 237 11.95 5.47 25.23
C SER A 237 12.37 6.16 23.93
N THR A 238 13.31 7.11 24.01
CA THR A 238 13.87 7.76 22.80
C THR A 238 14.49 6.75 21.83
N GLU A 239 15.11 5.69 22.33
CA GLU A 239 15.67 4.61 21.52
C GLU A 239 14.59 3.86 20.74
N GLU A 240 13.46 3.54 21.37
CA GLU A 240 12.34 2.86 20.70
C GLU A 240 11.69 3.71 19.61
N VAL A 241 11.60 5.03 19.84
CA VAL A 241 11.06 5.97 18.84
C VAL A 241 12.00 6.15 17.65
N THR A 242 13.31 6.19 17.90
CA THR A 242 14.34 6.39 16.87
C THR A 242 14.73 5.11 16.14
N TYR A 243 14.28 3.96 16.63
CA TYR A 243 14.55 2.68 16.03
C TYR A 243 13.97 2.56 14.61
N VAL A 244 14.80 2.11 13.67
CA VAL A 244 14.42 1.90 12.27
C VAL A 244 14.69 0.45 11.88
N HIS A 245 13.63 -0.35 11.72
CA HIS A 245 13.74 -1.78 11.34
C HIS A 245 14.60 -2.06 10.10
N LEU A 246 14.51 -1.20 9.08
CA LEU A 246 15.20 -1.37 7.80
C LEU A 246 15.94 -0.09 7.45
N MET A 247 17.27 -0.15 7.49
CA MET A 247 18.13 0.97 7.17
C MET A 247 18.07 1.32 5.66
N PRO A 248 18.34 2.57 5.26
CA PRO A 248 18.30 2.98 3.85
C PRO A 248 19.21 2.16 2.92
N ILE A 249 20.29 1.59 3.45
CA ILE A 249 21.20 0.71 2.69
C ILE A 249 20.48 -0.57 2.24
N VAL A 250 19.64 -1.16 3.08
CA VAL A 250 18.88 -2.38 2.73
C VAL A 250 17.90 -2.10 1.60
N HIS A 251 17.22 -0.94 1.63
CA HIS A 251 16.39 -0.48 0.51
C HIS A 251 17.20 -0.28 -0.77
N THR A 252 18.46 0.15 -0.69
CA THR A 252 19.36 0.27 -1.85
C THR A 252 19.69 -1.11 -2.44
N MET A 253 19.93 -2.11 -1.59
CA MET A 253 20.11 -3.49 -2.04
C MET A 253 18.84 -4.02 -2.72
N TYR A 254 17.65 -3.72 -2.18
CA TYR A 254 16.40 -4.09 -2.84
C TYR A 254 16.18 -3.39 -4.19
N VAL A 255 16.57 -2.11 -4.32
CA VAL A 255 16.55 -1.42 -5.62
C VAL A 255 17.37 -2.19 -6.66
N LEU A 256 18.61 -2.58 -6.32
CA LEU A 256 19.48 -3.35 -7.22
C LEU A 256 18.90 -4.73 -7.53
N PHE A 257 18.33 -5.40 -6.53
CA PHE A 257 17.69 -6.70 -6.70
C PHE A 257 16.50 -6.62 -7.68
N TRP A 258 15.57 -5.70 -7.45
CA TRP A 258 14.36 -5.57 -8.27
C TRP A 258 14.66 -5.14 -9.70
N PHE A 259 15.63 -4.23 -9.90
CA PHE A 259 16.05 -3.87 -11.26
C PHE A 259 16.83 -4.99 -11.95
N SER A 260 17.60 -5.80 -11.23
CA SER A 260 18.21 -7.01 -11.79
C SER A 260 17.14 -8.00 -12.28
N VAL A 261 16.07 -8.21 -11.50
CA VAL A 261 14.92 -9.04 -11.91
C VAL A 261 14.20 -8.43 -13.12
N THR A 262 14.07 -7.10 -13.17
CA THR A 262 13.48 -6.39 -14.32
C THR A 262 14.29 -6.65 -15.58
N ILE A 263 15.61 -6.44 -15.53
CA ILE A 263 16.53 -6.65 -16.66
C ILE A 263 16.49 -8.10 -17.13
N GLY A 264 16.58 -9.06 -16.19
CA GLY A 264 16.50 -10.49 -16.51
C GLY A 264 15.16 -10.88 -17.16
N SER A 265 14.07 -10.31 -16.67
CA SER A 265 12.73 -10.54 -17.22
C SER A 265 12.58 -9.94 -18.63
N LEU A 266 13.07 -8.72 -18.86
CA LEU A 266 13.06 -8.09 -20.19
C LEU A 266 13.93 -8.86 -21.19
N TYR A 267 15.07 -9.39 -20.74
CA TYR A 267 15.90 -10.27 -21.55
C TYR A 267 15.14 -11.55 -21.95
N GLY A 268 14.49 -12.22 -21.00
CA GLY A 268 13.64 -13.39 -21.25
C GLY A 268 12.48 -13.09 -22.22
N MET A 269 11.82 -11.95 -22.07
CA MET A 269 10.80 -11.47 -22.98
C MET A 269 11.35 -11.26 -24.40
N GLY A 270 12.53 -10.64 -24.51
CA GLY A 270 13.21 -10.45 -25.79
C GLY A 270 13.49 -11.77 -26.52
N ARG A 271 13.92 -12.81 -25.79
CA ARG A 271 14.11 -14.17 -26.34
C ARG A 271 12.80 -14.81 -26.80
N CYS A 272 11.72 -14.65 -26.04
CA CYS A 272 10.40 -15.15 -26.42
C CYS A 272 9.89 -14.46 -27.70
N TYR A 273 10.10 -13.15 -27.80
CA TYR A 273 9.73 -12.37 -28.98
C TYR A 273 10.51 -12.79 -30.23
N GLN A 274 11.83 -13.00 -30.11
CA GLN A 274 12.64 -13.56 -31.21
C GLN A 274 12.10 -14.91 -31.67
N ARG A 275 11.80 -15.82 -30.73
CA ARG A 275 11.24 -17.13 -31.07
C ARG A 275 9.87 -17.05 -31.73
N GLN A 276 9.02 -16.10 -31.33
CA GLN A 276 7.75 -15.88 -32.01
C GLN A 276 7.94 -15.43 -33.46
N LYS A 277 8.89 -14.53 -33.74
CA LYS A 277 9.20 -14.13 -35.13
C LYS A 277 9.58 -15.33 -35.99
N GLU A 278 10.42 -16.22 -35.47
CA GLU A 278 10.79 -17.45 -36.18
C GLU A 278 9.59 -18.36 -36.44
N LEU A 279 8.71 -18.55 -35.45
CA LEU A 279 7.49 -19.36 -35.61
C LEU A 279 6.53 -18.75 -36.63
N PHE A 280 6.40 -17.43 -36.66
CA PHE A 280 5.59 -16.74 -37.67
C PHE A 280 6.19 -16.89 -39.07
N ALA A 281 7.50 -16.76 -39.22
CA ALA A 281 8.18 -17.01 -40.49
C ALA A 281 7.98 -18.46 -40.96
N LEU A 282 8.19 -19.44 -40.08
CA LEU A 282 7.96 -20.85 -40.37
C LEU A 282 6.50 -21.12 -40.78
N ARG A 283 5.53 -20.54 -40.07
CA ARG A 283 4.10 -20.68 -40.39
C ARG A 283 3.77 -20.10 -41.77
N ARG A 284 4.35 -18.96 -42.13
CA ARG A 284 4.17 -18.37 -43.48
C ARG A 284 4.71 -19.32 -44.55
N HIS A 285 5.90 -19.89 -44.35
CA HIS A 285 6.47 -20.86 -45.30
C HIS A 285 5.61 -22.13 -45.43
N MET A 286 5.15 -22.70 -44.32
CA MET A 286 4.27 -23.89 -44.35
C MET A 286 2.94 -23.59 -45.05
N THR A 287 2.33 -22.43 -44.80
CA THR A 287 1.06 -22.02 -45.44
C THR A 287 1.26 -21.82 -46.95
N ALA A 288 2.38 -21.25 -47.37
CA ALA A 288 2.71 -21.11 -48.79
C ALA A 288 2.89 -22.48 -49.47
N GLN A 289 3.55 -23.43 -48.81
CA GLN A 289 3.71 -24.79 -49.35
C GLN A 289 2.39 -25.56 -49.38
N SER A 290 1.56 -25.47 -48.33
CA SER A 290 0.27 -26.16 -48.28
C SER A 290 -0.67 -25.65 -49.37
N THR A 291 -0.74 -24.33 -49.57
CA THR A 291 -1.55 -23.72 -50.63
C THR A 291 -1.07 -24.11 -52.03
N LEU A 292 0.24 -24.23 -52.26
CA LEU A 292 0.77 -24.75 -53.53
C LEU A 292 0.38 -26.22 -53.76
N LEU A 293 0.49 -27.07 -52.74
CA LEU A 293 0.09 -28.48 -52.83
C LEU A 293 -1.41 -28.64 -53.03
N GLU A 294 -2.24 -27.81 -52.39
CA GLU A 294 -3.69 -27.80 -52.58
C GLU A 294 -4.07 -27.38 -54.00
N LYS A 295 -3.42 -26.34 -54.55
CA LYS A 295 -3.62 -25.97 -55.97
C LYS A 295 -3.28 -27.12 -56.91
N LYS A 296 -2.14 -27.78 -56.70
CA LYS A 296 -1.72 -28.92 -57.50
C LYS A 296 -2.73 -30.08 -57.41
N ARG A 297 -3.23 -30.39 -56.21
CA ARG A 297 -4.27 -31.41 -56.02
C ARG A 297 -5.59 -31.04 -56.70
N GLN A 298 -5.97 -29.76 -56.70
CA GLN A 298 -7.16 -29.29 -57.42
C GLN A 298 -7.01 -29.44 -58.94
N GLU A 299 -5.82 -29.15 -59.48
CA GLU A 299 -5.50 -29.37 -60.90
C GLU A 299 -5.55 -30.86 -61.27
N GLU A 300 -4.91 -31.73 -60.48
CA GLU A 300 -4.94 -33.19 -60.67
C GLU A 300 -6.36 -33.75 -60.58
N ALA A 301 -7.18 -33.28 -59.62
CA ALA A 301 -8.57 -33.69 -59.48
C ALA A 301 -9.42 -33.24 -60.68
N ARG A 302 -9.20 -32.03 -61.21
CA ARG A 302 -9.88 -31.56 -62.43
C ARG A 302 -9.52 -32.42 -63.64
N ALA A 303 -8.24 -32.69 -63.85
CA ALA A 303 -7.77 -33.55 -64.94
C ALA A 303 -8.34 -34.98 -64.83
N TYR A 304 -8.41 -35.53 -63.61
CA TYR A 304 -9.05 -36.82 -63.36
C TYR A 304 -10.55 -36.80 -63.70
N MET A 305 -11.28 -35.77 -63.28
CA MET A 305 -12.71 -35.62 -63.59
C MET A 305 -12.97 -35.48 -65.09
N GLU A 306 -12.15 -34.73 -65.81
CA GLU A 306 -12.22 -34.61 -67.28
C GLU A 306 -11.97 -35.96 -67.96
N ALA A 307 -10.96 -36.71 -67.51
CA ALA A 307 -10.68 -38.05 -68.03
C ALA A 307 -11.84 -39.03 -67.76
N VAL A 308 -12.47 -38.98 -66.58
CA VAL A 308 -13.65 -39.80 -66.26
C VAL A 308 -14.84 -39.43 -67.16
N GLN A 309 -15.10 -38.13 -67.37
CA GLN A 309 -16.17 -37.67 -68.26
C GLN A 309 -15.96 -38.11 -69.71
N GLU A 310 -14.71 -38.09 -70.20
CA GLU A 310 -14.39 -38.56 -71.54
C GLU A 310 -14.59 -40.07 -71.68
N VAL A 311 -14.20 -40.86 -70.67
CA VAL A 311 -14.48 -42.31 -70.63
C VAL A 311 -16.00 -42.58 -70.61
N GLU A 312 -16.79 -41.82 -69.86
CA GLU A 312 -18.25 -41.95 -69.86
C GLU A 312 -18.87 -41.56 -71.21
N ARG A 313 -18.36 -40.50 -71.86
CA ARG A 313 -18.79 -40.07 -73.19
C ARG A 313 -18.50 -41.17 -74.22
N MET A 314 -17.30 -41.76 -74.18
CA MET A 314 -16.92 -42.89 -75.02
C MET A 314 -17.80 -44.12 -74.76
N LYS A 315 -18.15 -44.39 -73.50
CA LYS A 315 -19.08 -45.48 -73.13
C LYS A 315 -20.48 -45.25 -73.69
N LYS A 316 -21.01 -44.02 -73.64
CA LYS A 316 -22.32 -43.65 -74.23
C LYS A 316 -22.33 -43.75 -75.76
N LEU A 317 -21.24 -43.33 -76.42
CA LEU A 317 -21.07 -43.49 -77.86
C LEU A 317 -20.96 -44.98 -78.25
N GLY A 318 -20.24 -45.76 -77.45
CA GLY A 318 -20.12 -47.21 -77.60
C GLY A 318 -21.46 -47.94 -77.46
N THR A 319 -22.27 -47.61 -76.44
CA THR A 319 -23.61 -48.20 -76.27
C THR A 319 -24.61 -47.73 -77.33
N ALA A 320 -24.51 -46.49 -77.82
CA ALA A 320 -25.31 -46.01 -78.95
C ALA A 320 -24.92 -46.69 -80.27
N SER A 321 -23.63 -46.99 -80.45
CA SER A 321 -23.11 -47.77 -81.59
C SER A 321 -23.62 -49.21 -81.54
N THR A 322 -23.50 -49.89 -80.40
CA THR A 322 -24.02 -51.27 -80.28
C THR A 322 -25.54 -51.37 -80.37
N ALA A 323 -26.28 -50.34 -79.96
CA ALA A 323 -27.73 -50.26 -80.20
C ALA A 323 -28.08 -50.03 -81.69
N ARG A 324 -27.17 -49.46 -82.48
CA ARG A 324 -27.38 -49.18 -83.91
C ARG A 324 -26.91 -50.28 -84.84
N ILE A 325 -26.03 -51.18 -84.40
CA ILE A 325 -25.65 -52.33 -85.22
C ILE A 325 -26.80 -53.34 -85.13
N PRO A 326 -27.61 -53.49 -86.21
CA PRO A 326 -28.69 -54.46 -86.22
C PRO A 326 -28.04 -55.83 -86.08
N ALA A 327 -28.65 -56.68 -85.26
CA ALA A 327 -28.29 -58.09 -85.18
C ALA A 327 -28.37 -58.71 -86.58
N GLN A 328 -27.24 -58.73 -87.30
CA GLN A 328 -27.10 -59.50 -88.51
C GLN A 328 -27.08 -60.96 -88.07
N GLN A 329 -28.24 -61.56 -88.22
CA GLN A 329 -28.51 -62.97 -87.96
C GLN A 329 -27.44 -63.85 -88.63
N PRO A 330 -26.98 -64.90 -87.96
CA PRO A 330 -26.03 -65.84 -88.52
C PRO A 330 -26.69 -66.56 -89.70
N ALA A 331 -26.19 -66.31 -90.91
CA ALA A 331 -26.64 -67.01 -92.10
C ALA A 331 -26.15 -68.48 -92.01
N SER A 332 -27.11 -69.34 -91.73
CA SER A 332 -27.05 -70.79 -91.91
C SER A 332 -26.54 -71.16 -93.30
N LYS A 333 -25.49 -72.00 -93.37
CA LYS A 333 -25.36 -73.13 -94.29
C LYS A 333 -24.19 -74.01 -93.91
#